data_AF-A0A3Q3FYS2-F1
#
_entry.id   AF-A0A3Q3FYS2-F1
#
_cell.length_a   1.000
_cell.length_b   1.000
_cell.length_c   1.000
_cell.angle_alpha   90.00
_cell.angle_beta   90.00
_cell.angle_gamma   90.00
#
_symmetry.space_group_name_H-M   'P 1'
#
loop_
_entity.id
_entity.type
_entity.pdbx_description
1 polymer ?
#
loop_
_entity_poly.entity_id
_entity_poly.type
_entity_poly.pdbx_seq_one_letter_code
_entity_poly.pdbx_strand_id
1 'polypeptide(L)'
;MASGQLSRVEALACSGCRHACHVMLYCDTETQLFGRIPIRHIILMQMRFDGLLGFPGGLVNPQEETLEAGLSRELLEEMGVALPISVEDHVDACYAPASTPSPSSRLITHFYVRKMDEEQIREAEIAAASTATDHGLEVLGMVRVPLYTTKGGGLASFLSHSFIGNARSQLLNSLLLLVRQPWCNPRINYVRDILYSLRLKI
;
A
#
# COMPACT_ATOMS: atom_id res chain seq x y z
N MET A 1 -14.50 -13.94 7.94
CA MET A 1 -13.76 -12.82 8.54
C MET A 1 -12.36 -13.31 8.84
N ALA A 2 -11.30 -12.73 8.27
CA ALA A 2 -9.96 -13.02 8.77
C ALA A 2 -9.87 -12.49 10.20
N SER A 3 -9.24 -13.22 11.12
CA SER A 3 -9.13 -12.83 12.52
C SER A 3 -8.43 -11.47 12.65
N GLY A 4 -9.08 -10.47 13.25
CA GLY A 4 -8.45 -9.19 13.62
C GLY A 4 -8.87 -7.95 12.81
N GLN A 5 -9.79 -8.06 11.85
CA GLN A 5 -10.34 -6.91 11.11
C GLN A 5 -11.35 -6.12 11.96
N LEU A 6 -11.34 -4.80 11.80
CA LEU A 6 -12.13 -3.83 12.55
C LEU A 6 -12.83 -2.87 11.58
N SER A 7 -14.02 -2.41 11.92
CA SER A 7 -14.55 -1.19 11.31
C SER A 7 -13.73 0.03 11.75
N ARG A 8 -13.75 1.11 10.97
CA ARG A 8 -13.08 2.37 11.34
C ARG A 8 -13.55 2.91 12.69
N VAL A 9 -14.85 2.76 12.99
CA VAL A 9 -15.44 3.20 14.27
C VAL A 9 -14.92 2.36 15.44
N GLU A 10 -14.90 1.02 15.30
CA GLU A 10 -14.34 0.13 16.33
C GLU A 10 -12.85 0.39 16.55
N ALA A 11 -12.10 0.63 15.48
CA ALA A 11 -10.69 0.95 15.56
C ALA A 11 -10.45 2.24 16.36
N LEU A 12 -11.14 3.33 16.02
CA LEU A 12 -11.02 4.62 16.71
C LEU A 12 -11.54 4.57 18.16
N ALA A 13 -12.46 3.67 18.47
CA ALA A 13 -12.93 3.45 19.84
C ALA A 13 -11.93 2.64 20.70
N CYS A 14 -10.87 2.06 20.12
CA CYS A 14 -9.88 1.31 20.91
C CYS A 14 -9.01 2.23 21.77
N SER A 15 -9.32 2.32 23.06
CA SER A 15 -8.46 3.00 24.04
C SER A 15 -7.15 2.24 24.28
N GLY A 16 -6.02 2.95 24.32
CA GLY A 16 -4.70 2.37 24.60
C GLY A 16 -4.08 1.60 23.42
N CYS A 17 -4.70 1.67 22.24
CA CYS A 17 -4.13 1.21 20.98
C CYS A 17 -3.23 2.31 20.38
N ARG A 18 -2.12 1.91 19.75
CA ARG A 18 -1.38 2.77 18.81
C ARG A 18 -2.00 2.62 17.42
N HIS A 19 -1.91 3.66 16.61
CA HIS A 19 -2.45 3.69 15.26
C HIS A 19 -1.33 3.94 14.26
N ALA A 20 -1.35 3.20 13.15
CA ALA A 20 -0.53 3.50 11.98
C ALA A 20 -1.42 3.57 10.75
N CYS A 21 -1.17 4.53 9.87
CA CYS A 21 -1.89 4.70 8.61
C CYS A 21 -0.93 4.50 7.45
N HIS A 22 -1.33 3.73 6.44
CA HIS A 22 -0.57 3.59 5.20
C HIS A 22 -1.50 3.67 4.00
N VAL A 23 -0.95 4.04 2.83
CA VAL A 23 -1.75 4.21 1.61
C VAL A 23 -1.15 3.50 0.40
N MET A 24 -1.99 2.83 -0.37
CA MET A 24 -1.68 2.46 -1.75
C MET A 24 -2.01 3.62 -2.68
N LEU A 25 -0.98 4.29 -3.19
CA LEU A 25 -1.11 5.26 -4.28
C LEU A 25 -1.02 4.53 -5.62
N TYR A 26 -1.99 4.75 -6.50
CA TYR A 26 -1.99 4.11 -7.81
C TYR A 26 -2.60 4.98 -8.92
N CYS A 27 -2.25 4.70 -10.16
CA CYS A 27 -2.93 5.24 -11.34
C CYS A 27 -3.16 4.16 -12.40
N ASP A 28 -4.08 4.43 -13.33
CA ASP A 28 -4.18 3.65 -14.56
C ASP A 28 -3.14 4.15 -15.56
N THR A 29 -2.63 3.25 -16.42
CA THR A 29 -1.68 3.61 -17.46
C THR A 29 -1.82 2.71 -18.67
N GLU A 30 -1.60 3.29 -19.85
CA GLU A 30 -1.53 2.55 -21.12
C GLU A 30 -0.10 2.06 -21.42
N THR A 31 0.85 2.37 -20.54
CA THR A 31 2.27 2.03 -20.71
C THR A 31 2.47 0.52 -20.90
N GLN A 32 3.39 0.18 -21.80
CA GLN A 32 3.75 -1.19 -22.11
C GLN A 32 5.22 -1.45 -21.85
N LEU A 33 5.51 -2.48 -21.07
CA LEU A 33 6.86 -3.01 -20.92
C LEU A 33 7.31 -3.63 -22.26
N PHE A 34 8.49 -3.23 -22.73
CA PHE A 34 9.06 -3.62 -24.03
C PHE A 34 8.11 -3.37 -25.22
N GLY A 35 7.24 -2.37 -25.12
CA GLY A 35 6.29 -2.00 -26.18
C GLY A 35 5.24 -3.06 -26.52
N ARG A 36 5.05 -4.07 -25.67
CA ARG A 36 4.10 -5.18 -25.96
C ARG A 36 3.39 -5.78 -24.74
N ILE A 37 3.90 -5.58 -23.53
CA ILE A 37 3.32 -6.15 -22.30
C ILE A 37 2.64 -5.02 -21.52
N PRO A 38 1.30 -4.92 -21.52
CA PRO A 38 0.61 -3.87 -20.79
C PRO A 38 0.85 -3.97 -19.29
N ILE A 39 1.27 -2.86 -18.65
CA ILE A 39 1.47 -2.83 -17.20
C ILE A 39 0.19 -2.49 -16.42
N ARG A 40 -0.77 -1.82 -17.09
CA ARG A 40 -2.15 -1.50 -16.66
C ARG A 40 -2.27 -0.49 -15.53
N HIS A 41 -1.56 -0.70 -14.44
CA HIS A 41 -1.54 0.23 -13.31
C HIS A 41 -0.12 0.43 -12.83
N ILE A 42 0.15 1.64 -12.34
CA ILE A 42 1.32 1.94 -11.54
C ILE A 42 0.86 1.95 -10.09
N ILE A 43 1.56 1.23 -9.22
CA ILE A 43 1.32 1.18 -7.78
C ILE A 43 2.64 1.46 -7.08
N LEU A 44 2.63 2.39 -6.13
CA LEU A 44 3.82 2.74 -5.37
C LEU A 44 3.91 1.95 -4.06
N MET A 45 5.11 1.43 -3.80
CA MET A 45 5.57 0.90 -2.51
C MET A 45 6.97 1.47 -2.24
N GLN A 46 7.51 1.24 -1.05
CA GLN A 46 8.82 1.73 -0.67
C GLN A 46 9.65 0.65 0.03
N MET A 47 10.98 0.72 -0.17
CA MET A 47 11.95 0.03 0.66
C MET A 47 12.15 0.82 1.95
N ARG A 48 11.92 0.20 3.09
CA ARG A 48 12.10 0.80 4.42
C ARG A 48 13.52 0.61 4.94
N PHE A 49 13.88 1.37 5.97
CA PHE A 49 15.17 1.25 6.66
C PHE A 49 15.47 -0.17 7.20
N ASP A 50 14.43 -0.93 7.54
CA ASP A 50 14.53 -2.31 8.03
C ASP A 50 14.72 -3.35 6.90
N GLY A 51 14.84 -2.90 5.65
CA GLY A 51 15.05 -3.75 4.48
C GLY A 51 13.79 -4.45 3.99
N LEU A 52 12.60 -4.05 4.46
CA LEU A 52 11.32 -4.62 4.07
C LEU A 52 10.55 -3.70 3.13
N LEU A 53 9.76 -4.30 2.23
CA LEU A 53 8.83 -3.56 1.39
C LEU A 53 7.55 -3.19 2.16
N GLY A 54 7.14 -1.94 2.06
CA GLY A 54 5.93 -1.41 2.68
C GLY A 54 5.22 -0.37 1.82
N PHE A 55 4.05 0.06 2.28
CA PHE A 55 3.38 1.23 1.74
C PHE A 55 3.84 2.48 2.50
N PRO A 56 3.81 3.66 1.87
CA PRO A 56 4.12 4.91 2.55
C PRO A 56 3.07 5.25 3.61
N GLY A 57 3.51 5.94 4.65
CA GLY A 57 2.77 6.27 5.87
C GLY A 57 3.44 5.74 7.13
N GLY A 58 2.87 6.09 8.29
CA GLY A 58 3.50 5.79 9.58
C GLY A 58 2.54 5.90 10.75
N LEU A 59 3.09 6.21 11.92
CA LEU A 59 2.31 6.28 13.17
C LEU A 59 1.47 7.56 13.20
N VAL A 60 0.24 7.43 13.70
CA VAL A 60 -0.67 8.56 13.89
C VAL A 60 -1.20 8.55 15.32
N ASN A 61 -1.39 9.73 15.90
CA ASN A 61 -2.02 9.89 17.21
C ASN A 61 -3.44 10.47 17.06
N PRO A 62 -4.50 9.62 17.12
CA PRO A 62 -5.89 10.08 17.00
C PRO A 62 -6.36 11.03 18.12
N GLN A 63 -5.57 11.21 19.18
CA GLN A 63 -5.86 12.18 20.24
C GLN A 63 -5.41 13.61 19.89
N GLU A 64 -4.47 13.74 18.94
CA GLU A 64 -3.87 15.02 18.54
C GLU A 64 -4.33 15.45 17.15
N GLU A 65 -4.54 14.49 16.24
CA GLU A 65 -4.88 14.73 14.84
C GLU A 65 -5.86 13.69 14.28
N THR A 66 -6.45 13.98 13.11
CA THR A 66 -7.22 12.95 12.38
C THR A 66 -6.28 11.95 11.73
N LEU A 67 -6.78 10.74 11.43
CA LEU A 67 -6.01 9.72 10.72
C LEU A 67 -5.49 10.24 9.37
N GLU A 68 -6.32 10.98 8.66
CA GLU A 68 -5.99 11.53 7.35
C GLU A 68 -4.97 12.68 7.44
N ALA A 69 -5.06 13.54 8.46
CA ALA A 69 -4.06 14.58 8.70
C ALA A 69 -2.69 14.00 9.04
N GLY A 70 -2.66 13.00 9.94
CA GLY A 70 -1.42 12.30 10.29
C GLY A 70 -0.83 11.56 9.10
N LEU A 71 -1.65 10.85 8.33
CA LEU A 71 -1.18 10.21 7.10
C LEU A 71 -0.63 11.23 6.09
N SER A 72 -1.31 12.36 5.87
CA SER A 72 -0.80 13.42 4.98
C SER A 72 0.52 14.02 5.46
N ARG A 73 0.75 14.13 6.78
CA ARG A 73 2.03 14.54 7.37
C ARG A 73 3.12 13.51 7.08
N GLU A 74 2.88 12.23 7.34
CA GLU A 74 3.83 11.14 7.05
C GLU A 74 4.19 11.10 5.55
N LEU A 75 3.21 11.30 4.65
CA LEU A 75 3.48 11.37 3.21
C LEU A 75 4.34 12.57 2.83
N LEU A 76 4.20 13.71 3.50
CA LEU A 76 5.07 14.87 3.26
C LEU A 76 6.52 14.55 3.64
N GLU A 77 6.73 13.86 4.76
CA GLU A 77 8.05 13.47 5.28
C GLU A 77 8.72 12.40 4.38
N GLU A 78 7.97 11.34 4.02
CA GLU A 78 8.48 10.20 3.25
C GLU A 78 8.55 10.44 1.73
N MET A 79 7.62 11.23 1.17
CA MET A 79 7.49 11.44 -0.28
C MET A 79 7.81 12.87 -0.72
N GLY A 80 8.01 13.80 0.21
CA GLY A 80 8.26 15.21 -0.12
C GLY A 80 7.02 15.95 -0.65
N VAL A 81 5.85 15.30 -0.66
CA VAL A 81 4.58 15.87 -1.14
C VAL A 81 3.45 15.54 -0.18
N ALA A 82 2.73 16.56 0.28
CA ALA A 82 1.50 16.38 1.03
C ALA A 82 0.37 16.02 0.06
N LEU A 83 -0.05 14.76 0.06
CA LEU A 83 -1.17 14.29 -0.75
C LEU A 83 -2.47 14.38 0.06
N PRO A 84 -3.55 14.96 -0.47
CA PRO A 84 -4.79 15.13 0.30
C PRO A 84 -5.58 13.81 0.43
N ILE A 85 -5.39 13.06 1.51
CA ILE A 85 -6.12 11.80 1.75
C ILE A 85 -7.49 12.10 2.34
N SER A 86 -8.52 11.40 1.88
CA SER A 86 -9.87 11.55 2.42
C SER A 86 -10.34 10.31 3.20
N VAL A 87 -11.45 10.44 3.93
CA VAL A 87 -12.03 9.32 4.67
C VAL A 87 -12.55 8.24 3.72
N GLU A 88 -12.97 8.62 2.52
CA GLU A 88 -13.46 7.72 1.47
C GLU A 88 -12.35 6.83 0.89
N ASP A 89 -11.09 7.25 1.01
CA ASP A 89 -9.94 6.43 0.62
C ASP A 89 -9.69 5.29 1.62
N HIS A 90 -10.28 5.31 2.83
CA HIS A 90 -10.09 4.27 3.87
C HIS A 90 -10.78 2.96 3.47
N VAL A 91 -10.01 1.87 3.36
CA VAL A 91 -10.53 0.57 2.90
C VAL A 91 -10.42 -0.55 3.93
N ASP A 92 -9.52 -0.41 4.92
CA ASP A 92 -9.31 -1.46 5.91
C ASP A 92 -8.76 -0.92 7.24
N ALA A 93 -9.12 -1.59 8.32
CA ALA A 93 -8.49 -1.43 9.62
C ALA A 93 -8.36 -2.80 10.30
N CYS A 94 -7.19 -3.10 10.84
CA CYS A 94 -7.00 -4.37 11.56
C CYS A 94 -5.94 -4.26 12.65
N TYR A 95 -5.99 -5.16 13.62
CA TYR A 95 -4.87 -5.35 14.52
C TYR A 95 -3.64 -5.84 13.75
N ALA A 96 -2.50 -5.20 13.99
CA ALA A 96 -1.22 -5.71 13.51
C ALA A 96 -0.99 -7.14 14.05
N PRO A 97 -0.36 -8.03 13.26
CA PRO A 97 0.04 -9.35 13.75
C PRO A 97 0.84 -9.23 15.06
N ALA A 98 0.56 -10.08 16.04
CA ALA A 98 1.22 -10.01 17.33
C ALA A 98 2.72 -10.32 17.19
N SER A 99 3.58 -9.31 17.31
CA SER A 99 5.04 -9.51 17.29
C SER A 99 5.56 -10.08 18.61
N THR A 100 4.83 -9.89 19.72
CA THR A 100 5.04 -10.52 21.05
C THR A 100 3.78 -10.39 21.91
N PRO A 101 3.54 -11.26 22.91
CA PRO A 101 2.37 -11.23 23.81
C PRO A 101 2.49 -10.15 24.91
N SER A 102 3.09 -9.00 24.60
CA SER A 102 3.14 -7.88 25.53
C SER A 102 1.81 -7.12 25.48
N PRO A 103 1.11 -6.94 26.62
CA PRO A 103 -0.14 -6.17 26.68
C PRO A 103 0.07 -4.65 26.52
N SER A 104 1.31 -4.15 26.49
CA SER A 104 1.58 -2.72 26.39
C SER A 104 1.46 -2.21 24.95
N SER A 105 0.26 -1.72 24.61
CA SER A 105 -0.17 -1.07 23.36
C SER A 105 -0.24 -1.97 22.11
N ARG A 106 -1.44 -2.50 21.86
CA ARG A 106 -1.76 -3.14 20.57
C ARG A 106 -1.66 -2.09 19.45
N LEU A 107 -1.13 -2.47 18.30
CA LEU A 107 -1.08 -1.62 17.12
C LEU A 107 -2.28 -1.94 16.22
N ILE A 108 -3.01 -0.91 15.81
CA ILE A 108 -4.03 -0.96 14.76
C ILE A 108 -3.41 -0.33 13.50
N THR A 109 -3.50 -1.04 12.38
CA THR A 109 -3.10 -0.51 11.08
C THR A 109 -4.34 -0.14 10.27
N HIS A 110 -4.37 1.09 9.80
CA HIS A 110 -5.36 1.63 8.87
C HIS A 110 -4.76 1.63 7.47
N PHE A 111 -5.56 1.22 6.49
CA PHE A 111 -5.14 1.17 5.10
C PHE A 111 -6.06 2.00 4.22
N TYR A 112 -5.42 2.81 3.38
CA TYR A 112 -6.07 3.66 2.41
C TYR A 112 -5.69 3.22 1.00
N VAL A 113 -6.57 3.41 0.05
CA VAL A 113 -6.32 3.18 -1.37
C VAL A 113 -6.75 4.41 -2.12
N ARG A 114 -5.81 5.06 -2.79
CA ARG A 114 -6.07 6.32 -3.48
C ARG A 114 -5.61 6.27 -4.93
N LYS A 115 -6.55 6.58 -5.82
CA LYS A 115 -6.27 6.77 -7.24
C LYS A 115 -5.75 8.20 -7.50
N MET A 116 -4.76 8.30 -8.36
CA MET A 116 -4.11 9.54 -8.78
C MET A 116 -3.98 9.55 -10.31
N ASP A 117 -3.67 10.72 -10.86
CA ASP A 117 -3.25 10.84 -12.25
C ASP A 117 -1.79 10.37 -12.42
N GLU A 118 -1.44 9.90 -13.60
CA GLU A 118 -0.09 9.38 -13.88
C GLU A 118 1.00 10.45 -13.69
N GLU A 119 0.69 11.72 -13.99
CA GLU A 119 1.57 12.86 -13.74
C GLU A 119 1.84 13.05 -12.24
N GLN A 120 0.80 12.98 -11.41
CA GLN A 120 0.95 13.15 -9.95
C GLN A 120 1.78 12.00 -9.33
N ILE A 121 1.63 10.77 -9.85
CA ILE A 121 2.49 9.64 -9.43
C ILE A 121 3.96 9.92 -9.78
N ARG A 122 4.22 10.43 -10.99
CA ARG A 122 5.58 10.78 -11.42
C ARG A 122 6.17 11.91 -10.56
N GLU A 123 5.39 12.93 -10.26
CA GLU A 123 5.80 14.03 -9.37
C GLU A 123 6.15 13.51 -7.97
N ALA A 124 5.31 12.63 -7.41
CA ALA A 124 5.57 12.01 -6.11
C ALA A 124 6.86 11.17 -6.11
N GLU A 125 7.15 10.39 -7.16
CA GLU A 125 8.41 9.65 -7.27
C GLU A 125 9.64 10.57 -7.34
N ILE A 126 9.54 11.69 -8.07
CA ILE A 126 10.62 12.67 -8.17
C ILE A 126 10.86 13.31 -6.80
N ALA A 127 9.80 13.79 -6.14
CA ALA A 127 9.87 14.43 -4.83
C ALA A 127 10.42 13.46 -3.76
N ALA A 128 9.98 12.20 -3.76
CA ALA A 128 10.45 11.18 -2.81
C ALA A 128 11.96 10.93 -2.88
N ALA A 129 12.57 11.13 -4.06
CA ALA A 129 14.00 10.95 -4.26
C ALA A 129 14.83 12.23 -4.12
N SER A 130 14.20 13.41 -4.15
CA SER A 130 14.91 14.69 -4.27
C SER A 130 14.66 15.68 -3.14
N THR A 131 13.48 15.63 -2.50
CA THR A 131 13.05 16.61 -1.50
C THR A 131 12.48 16.01 -0.22
N ALA A 132 12.12 14.72 -0.20
CA ALA A 132 11.65 14.04 1.00
C ALA A 132 12.72 14.07 2.10
N THR A 133 12.30 14.35 3.34
CA THR A 133 13.22 14.41 4.49
C THR A 133 13.74 13.04 4.88
N ASP A 134 12.93 12.00 4.64
CA ASP A 134 13.21 10.66 5.14
C ASP A 134 13.96 9.80 4.11
N HIS A 135 14.22 10.36 2.92
CA HIS A 135 15.00 9.70 1.89
C HIS A 135 16.44 9.43 2.36
N GLY A 136 16.82 8.15 2.36
CA GLY A 136 18.12 7.67 2.86
C GLY A 136 18.17 7.46 4.38
N LEU A 137 17.07 7.69 5.09
CA LEU A 137 16.90 7.42 6.51
C LEU A 137 15.86 6.33 6.72
N GLU A 138 14.59 6.70 6.93
CA GLU A 138 13.49 5.76 7.14
C GLU A 138 13.03 5.10 5.83
N VAL A 139 13.19 5.81 4.71
CA VAL A 139 12.82 5.37 3.36
C VAL A 139 14.06 5.27 2.48
N LEU A 140 14.35 4.07 1.98
CA LEU A 140 15.51 3.78 1.13
C LEU A 140 15.22 3.87 -0.37
N GLY A 141 13.96 4.07 -0.75
CA GLY A 141 13.57 4.38 -2.13
C GLY A 141 12.21 3.83 -2.53
N MET A 142 11.56 4.55 -3.46
CA MET A 142 10.29 4.16 -4.05
C MET A 142 10.46 3.08 -5.12
N VAL A 143 9.51 2.16 -5.16
CA VAL A 143 9.43 1.08 -6.15
C VAL A 143 8.02 0.99 -6.72
N ARG A 144 7.93 0.74 -8.02
CA ARG A 144 6.67 0.40 -8.69
C ARG A 144 6.42 -1.11 -8.61
N VAL A 145 5.20 -1.52 -8.28
CA VAL A 145 4.81 -2.94 -8.28
C VAL A 145 4.66 -3.45 -9.73
N PRO A 146 5.40 -4.49 -10.16
CA PRO A 146 5.32 -5.01 -11.53
C PRO A 146 4.13 -5.96 -11.69
N LEU A 147 2.97 -5.46 -12.14
CA LEU A 147 1.73 -6.26 -12.22
C LEU A 147 1.67 -7.29 -13.36
N TYR A 148 2.61 -7.21 -14.30
CA TYR A 148 2.76 -8.16 -15.40
C TYR A 148 3.41 -9.47 -14.94
N THR A 149 3.30 -10.53 -15.76
CA THR A 149 4.11 -11.76 -15.60
C THR A 149 4.86 -12.04 -16.89
N THR A 150 6.15 -12.34 -16.76
CA THR A 150 7.05 -12.74 -17.84
C THR A 150 7.82 -14.00 -17.44
N LYS A 151 8.53 -14.62 -18.38
CA LYS A 151 9.42 -15.76 -18.06
C LYS A 151 10.56 -15.39 -17.08
N GLY A 152 10.96 -14.12 -17.03
CA GLY A 152 12.08 -13.63 -16.22
C GLY A 152 11.68 -12.89 -14.95
N GLY A 153 10.38 -12.76 -14.65
CA GLY A 153 9.90 -12.07 -13.46
C GLY A 153 8.58 -11.35 -13.65
N GLY A 154 8.25 -10.48 -12.70
CA GLY A 154 6.96 -9.78 -12.62
C GLY A 154 6.35 -9.91 -11.22
N LEU A 155 5.03 -9.91 -11.13
CA LEU A 155 4.32 -9.85 -9.85
C LEU A 155 4.68 -11.01 -8.91
N ALA A 156 4.82 -12.22 -9.45
CA ALA A 156 5.20 -13.39 -8.65
C ALA A 156 6.59 -13.25 -7.99
N SER A 157 7.58 -12.74 -8.73
CA SER A 157 8.92 -12.46 -8.19
C SER A 157 8.92 -11.27 -7.24
N PHE A 158 8.08 -10.26 -7.48
CA PHE A 158 7.92 -9.16 -6.53
C PHE A 158 7.35 -9.66 -5.20
N LEU A 159 6.33 -10.50 -5.24
CA LEU A 159 5.68 -11.08 -4.05
C LEU A 159 6.55 -12.09 -3.27
N SER A 160 7.71 -12.50 -3.80
CA SER A 160 8.68 -13.32 -3.05
C SER A 160 9.66 -12.49 -2.22
N HIS A 161 9.63 -11.17 -2.29
CA HIS A 161 10.39 -10.30 -1.40
C HIS A 161 9.79 -10.30 0.02
N SER A 162 10.55 -9.75 0.97
CA SER A 162 10.10 -9.57 2.35
C SER A 162 9.28 -8.29 2.48
N PHE A 163 8.14 -8.37 3.16
CA PHE A 163 7.20 -7.25 3.37
C PHE A 163 7.02 -6.98 4.86
N ILE A 164 6.84 -5.72 5.23
CA ILE A 164 6.52 -5.34 6.61
C ILE A 164 5.09 -5.73 6.95
N GLY A 165 4.89 -6.31 8.14
CA GLY A 165 3.57 -6.57 8.72
C GLY A 165 2.59 -7.24 7.75
N ASN A 166 1.48 -6.55 7.49
CA ASN A 166 0.42 -7.00 6.58
C ASN A 166 0.45 -6.32 5.19
N ALA A 167 1.52 -5.61 4.83
CA ALA A 167 1.61 -4.86 3.56
C ALA A 167 1.43 -5.76 2.34
N ARG A 168 1.98 -6.98 2.36
CA ARG A 168 1.76 -7.97 1.28
C ARG A 168 0.28 -8.33 1.11
N SER A 169 -0.43 -8.56 2.22
CA SER A 169 -1.86 -8.89 2.19
C SER A 169 -2.69 -7.70 1.74
N GLN A 170 -2.36 -6.48 2.20
CA GLN A 170 -2.98 -5.23 1.77
C GLN A 170 -2.85 -5.03 0.25
N LEU A 171 -1.65 -5.28 -0.31
CA LEU A 171 -1.43 -5.24 -1.76
C LEU A 171 -2.34 -6.24 -2.49
N LEU A 172 -2.32 -7.51 -2.09
CA LEU A 172 -3.10 -8.57 -2.74
C LEU A 172 -4.61 -8.32 -2.67
N ASN A 173 -5.11 -7.86 -1.53
CA ASN A 173 -6.52 -7.52 -1.33
C ASN A 173 -6.93 -6.33 -2.21
N SER A 174 -6.08 -5.31 -2.31
CA SER A 174 -6.35 -4.14 -3.15
C SER A 174 -6.35 -4.49 -4.63
N LEU A 175 -5.42 -5.34 -5.08
CA LEU A 175 -5.41 -5.85 -6.45
C LEU A 175 -6.70 -6.62 -6.79
N LEU A 176 -7.25 -7.40 -5.86
CA LEU A 176 -8.54 -8.07 -6.06
C LEU A 176 -9.70 -7.07 -6.27
N LEU A 177 -9.66 -5.93 -5.58
CA LEU A 177 -10.67 -4.88 -5.73
C LEU A 177 -10.55 -4.17 -7.08
N LEU A 178 -9.33 -3.83 -7.51
CA LEU A 178 -9.09 -3.17 -8.80
C LEU A 178 -9.57 -4.02 -9.99
N VAL A 179 -9.39 -5.34 -9.92
CA VAL A 179 -9.79 -6.29 -10.98
C VAL A 179 -11.31 -6.49 -11.06
N ARG A 180 -12.04 -6.18 -9.98
CA ARG A 180 -13.51 -6.31 -9.92
C ARG A 180 -14.25 -5.08 -10.44
N GLN A 181 -13.55 -4.00 -10.79
CA GLN A 181 -14.18 -2.79 -11.33
C GLN A 181 -14.75 -3.04 -12.75
N PRO A 182 -15.97 -2.58 -13.05
CA PRO A 182 -16.74 -2.95 -14.25
C PRO A 182 -16.14 -2.51 -15.60
N TRP A 183 -15.10 -1.68 -15.58
CA TRP A 183 -14.35 -1.26 -16.78
C TRP A 183 -13.32 -2.31 -17.24
N CYS A 184 -13.06 -3.34 -16.43
CA CYS A 184 -12.26 -4.49 -16.84
C CYS A 184 -13.07 -5.37 -17.81
N ASN A 185 -12.72 -5.31 -19.09
CA ASN A 185 -13.25 -6.17 -20.15
C ASN A 185 -13.29 -7.65 -19.67
N PRO A 186 -14.47 -8.32 -19.68
CA PRO A 186 -14.64 -9.67 -19.12
C PRO A 186 -13.81 -10.77 -19.82
N ARG A 187 -13.11 -10.45 -20.91
CA ARG A 187 -12.22 -11.38 -21.62
C ARG A 187 -10.81 -11.50 -21.03
N ILE A 188 -10.43 -10.77 -19.97
CA ILE A 188 -9.05 -10.77 -19.48
C ILE A 188 -9.00 -10.91 -17.95
N ASN A 189 -9.12 -12.16 -17.47
CA ASN A 189 -9.01 -12.55 -16.05
C ASN A 189 -7.55 -12.67 -15.55
N TYR A 190 -6.59 -11.92 -16.10
CA TYR A 190 -5.15 -12.19 -15.90
C TYR A 190 -4.66 -12.05 -14.45
N VAL A 191 -5.07 -10.99 -13.72
CA VAL A 191 -4.70 -10.82 -12.30
C VAL A 191 -5.45 -11.83 -11.43
N ARG A 192 -6.68 -12.18 -11.82
CA ARG A 192 -7.44 -13.24 -11.17
C ARG A 192 -6.72 -14.59 -11.32
N ASP A 193 -6.21 -14.90 -12.50
CA ASP A 193 -5.45 -16.11 -12.81
C ASP A 193 -4.09 -16.13 -12.08
N ILE A 194 -3.40 -14.99 -11.97
CA ILE A 194 -2.19 -14.87 -11.13
C ILE A 194 -2.52 -15.12 -9.65
N LEU A 195 -3.58 -14.49 -9.14
CA LEU A 195 -3.98 -14.64 -7.74
C LEU A 195 -4.52 -16.05 -7.43
N TYR A 196 -5.21 -16.69 -8.37
CA TYR A 196 -5.64 -18.10 -8.27
C TYR A 196 -4.44 -19.05 -8.35
N SER A 197 -3.48 -18.81 -9.23
CA SER A 197 -2.24 -19.61 -9.32
C SER A 197 -1.37 -19.46 -8.07
N LEU A 198 -1.40 -18.30 -7.40
CA LEU A 198 -0.68 -18.07 -6.14
C LEU A 198 -1.42 -18.65 -4.93
N ARG A 199 -2.77 -18.70 -4.95
CA ARG A 199 -3.58 -19.35 -3.90
C ARG A 199 -3.45 -20.88 -3.85
N LEU A 200 -2.98 -21.52 -4.91
CA LEU A 200 -2.70 -22.97 -4.92
C LEU A 200 -1.35 -23.35 -4.29
N LYS A 201 -0.60 -22.38 -3.74
CA LYS A 201 0.71 -22.60 -3.10
C LYS A 201 0.85 -21.96 -1.70
N ILE A 202 -0.26 -21.61 -1.04
CA ILE A 202 -0.28 -21.24 0.39
C ILE A 202 -1.00 -22.34 1.16
#